data_AF-A0A7G1GBV5-F1
#
_entry.id   AF-A0A7G1GBV5-F1
#
_cell.length_a   1.000
_cell.length_b   1.000
_cell.length_c   1.000
_cell.angle_alpha   90.00
_cell.angle_beta   90.00
_cell.angle_gamma   90.00
#
_symmetry.space_group_name_H-M   'P 1'
#
loop_
_entity.id
_entity.type
_entity.pdbx_description
1 polymer ?
#
loop_
_entity_poly.entity_id
_entity_poly.type
_entity_poly.pdbx_seq_one_letter_code
_entity_poly.pdbx_strand_id
1 'polypeptide(L)'
;MNPDKNKINNDTKNKENEKEDVFEQEFLSTPQLVWRIIKKHKLGVISMWVLAILYFFAIFADFFSPMDPYKNHIEYRFMHSTKMHSTNLITGEKTKRYVNLYTLERDPVTRKGTFVEATHFDKLKAINSDNGKEETYQLGKYSETFNSTITEMYFNYYIVNKAVTKDGQEILLDKKSVNDQILLPISLFEKDKQATAPVRDKDGFLKPNFSNFLTGNEVLYKEDKRDIAIDEAKSNWKYGSKIKDKDIVKINKYFKLDYIYVGTDNFDEVDIYPADIQGVTFKRYDVKFFIKSWDYKLLGFIPTNVHFIGVEKTKLPSLKDYISNDGIFYLWGADKFGRDMLSRLLYGSRVSLSIGFVGILITFTIGLFFGGAAGYYGGWVDEGLMRFTEILMSLPSFYLLIALGALLPGDLSPALRYMLIIVILSFISWPGMARVIRGMTLGMKSSEFIEAAVALGYPGRRIIWKHMIPNTMTYIIVSATMAIPSYIIGEASLSFLGLGITEPSSSWGLMLSQAQSLEALTNYPWLLIPGLLIFITALSFNLFGDALRDALDPRALGH
;
A
#
# COMPACT_ATOMS: atom_id res chain seq x y z
N MET A 1 -11.13 5.17 56.35
CA MET A 1 -11.33 6.05 55.17
C MET A 1 -12.75 6.58 55.28
N ASN A 2 -12.97 7.90 55.40
CA ASN A 2 -14.28 8.43 55.79
C ASN A 2 -15.19 8.65 54.56
N PRO A 3 -16.34 7.93 54.43
CA PRO A 3 -17.18 7.98 53.23
C PRO A 3 -17.80 9.35 52.98
N ASP A 4 -18.19 10.09 54.03
CA ASP A 4 -18.89 11.37 53.87
C ASP A 4 -18.00 12.44 53.23
N LYS A 5 -16.69 12.40 53.48
CA LYS A 5 -15.73 13.31 52.81
C LYS A 5 -15.64 13.07 51.30
N ASN A 6 -15.75 11.82 50.85
CA ASN A 6 -15.79 11.52 49.41
C ASN A 6 -17.12 11.97 48.79
N LYS A 7 -18.24 11.81 49.51
CA LYS A 7 -19.55 12.25 49.04
C LYS A 7 -19.61 13.78 48.90
N ILE A 8 -19.22 14.51 49.95
CA ILE A 8 -19.15 15.98 49.93
C ILE A 8 -18.21 16.50 48.83
N ASN A 9 -17.02 15.90 48.65
CA ASN A 9 -16.12 16.30 47.56
C ASN A 9 -16.73 16.10 46.17
N ASN A 10 -17.48 15.01 45.95
CA ASN A 10 -18.18 14.79 44.69
C ASN A 10 -19.34 15.77 44.50
N ASP A 11 -20.13 16.04 45.55
CA ASP A 11 -21.26 16.97 45.50
C ASP A 11 -20.81 18.43 45.27
N THR A 12 -19.69 18.85 45.86
CA THR A 12 -19.07 20.17 45.58
C THR A 12 -18.56 20.23 44.15
N LYS A 13 -17.82 19.20 43.70
CA LYS A 13 -17.26 19.17 42.35
C LYS A 13 -18.32 19.12 41.26
N ASN A 14 -19.44 18.43 41.49
CA ASN A 14 -20.59 18.47 40.60
C ASN A 14 -21.19 19.88 40.51
N LYS A 15 -21.34 20.59 41.64
CA LYS A 15 -21.84 21.98 41.65
C LYS A 15 -20.87 23.00 41.04
N GLU A 16 -19.57 22.72 41.06
CA GLU A 16 -18.57 23.49 40.32
C GLU A 16 -18.72 23.23 38.81
N ASN A 17 -18.79 21.95 38.39
CA ASN A 17 -19.05 21.58 36.98
C ASN A 17 -20.37 22.18 36.45
N GLU A 18 -21.46 22.13 37.23
CA GLU A 18 -22.78 22.71 36.86
C GLU A 18 -22.67 24.22 36.62
N LYS A 19 -21.97 24.94 37.50
CA LYS A 19 -21.75 26.39 37.34
C LYS A 19 -20.84 26.71 36.15
N GLU A 20 -19.81 25.90 35.93
CA GLU A 20 -18.88 26.08 34.81
C GLU A 20 -19.54 25.76 33.46
N ASP A 21 -20.39 24.73 33.39
CA ASP A 21 -21.18 24.40 32.19
C ASP A 21 -22.26 25.46 31.90
N VAL A 22 -22.96 26.00 32.92
CA VAL A 22 -23.93 27.12 32.74
C VAL A 22 -23.23 28.42 32.31
N PHE A 23 -22.09 28.75 32.92
CA PHE A 23 -21.31 29.94 32.55
C PHE A 23 -20.73 29.81 31.11
N GLU A 24 -20.21 28.63 30.73
CA GLU A 24 -19.73 28.41 29.36
C GLU A 24 -20.88 28.39 28.32
N GLN A 25 -22.12 28.05 28.70
CA GLN A 25 -23.30 28.21 27.82
C GLN A 25 -23.67 29.69 27.57
N GLU A 26 -23.46 30.58 28.54
CA GLU A 26 -23.79 32.01 28.41
C GLU A 26 -22.73 32.81 27.60
N PHE A 27 -21.47 32.35 27.58
CA PHE A 27 -20.34 33.08 26.96
C PHE A 27 -19.69 32.43 25.73
N LEU A 28 -19.96 31.16 25.40
CA LEU A 28 -19.41 30.52 24.20
C LEU A 28 -20.35 30.60 23.00
N SER A 29 -19.79 30.87 21.82
CA SER A 29 -20.54 30.73 20.56
C SER A 29 -20.86 29.27 20.25
N THR A 30 -21.93 29.01 19.51
CA THR A 30 -22.38 27.65 19.18
C THR A 30 -21.27 26.74 18.61
N PRO A 31 -20.38 27.20 17.70
CA PRO A 31 -19.25 26.37 17.24
C PRO A 31 -18.24 26.00 18.33
N GLN A 32 -18.06 26.86 19.35
CA GLN A 32 -17.19 26.57 20.50
C GLN A 32 -17.84 25.56 21.45
N LEU A 33 -19.16 25.63 21.67
CA LEU A 33 -19.92 24.63 22.42
C LEU A 33 -19.87 23.25 21.74
N VAL A 34 -20.15 23.19 20.44
CA VAL A 34 -20.01 21.96 19.62
C VAL A 34 -18.60 21.37 19.75
N TRP A 35 -17.55 22.20 19.60
CA TRP A 35 -16.17 21.77 19.73
C TRP A 35 -15.81 21.26 21.13
N ARG A 36 -16.38 21.87 22.17
CA ARG A 36 -16.23 21.46 23.58
C ARG A 36 -16.88 20.09 23.84
N ILE A 37 -18.06 19.82 23.29
CA ILE A 37 -18.74 18.53 23.42
C ILE A 37 -17.99 17.44 22.63
N ILE A 38 -17.56 17.71 21.39
CA ILE A 38 -16.71 16.79 20.61
C ILE A 38 -15.44 16.43 21.40
N LYS A 39 -14.79 17.41 22.04
CA LYS A 39 -13.62 17.18 22.92
C LYS A 39 -13.93 16.34 24.17
N LYS A 40 -15.13 16.46 24.76
CA LYS A 40 -15.57 15.59 25.86
C LYS A 40 -15.76 14.12 25.36
N HIS A 41 -16.11 13.90 24.09
CA HIS A 41 -16.33 12.56 23.52
C HIS A 41 -15.05 11.86 22.97
N LYS A 42 -14.40 11.05 23.81
CA LYS A 42 -13.11 10.36 23.53
C LYS A 42 -13.04 9.65 22.17
N LEU A 43 -14.06 8.87 21.81
CA LEU A 43 -14.05 8.10 20.54
C LEU A 43 -14.15 9.02 19.32
N GLY A 44 -14.90 10.12 19.43
CA GLY A 44 -14.99 11.16 18.40
C GLY A 44 -13.68 11.92 18.18
N VAL A 45 -12.94 12.21 19.25
CA VAL A 45 -11.60 12.81 19.14
C VAL A 45 -10.62 11.86 18.46
N ILE A 46 -10.64 10.57 18.83
CA ILE A 46 -9.77 9.56 18.21
C ILE A 46 -10.08 9.39 16.72
N SER A 47 -11.36 9.23 16.36
CA SER A 47 -11.75 9.06 14.96
C SER A 47 -11.49 10.31 14.12
N MET A 48 -11.71 11.51 14.66
CA MET A 48 -11.32 12.77 14.02
C MET A 48 -9.82 12.82 13.70
N TRP A 49 -8.95 12.42 14.63
CA TRP A 49 -7.50 12.35 14.37
C TRP A 49 -7.13 11.30 13.32
N VAL A 50 -7.77 10.12 13.34
CA VAL A 50 -7.57 9.09 12.30
C VAL A 50 -7.97 9.61 10.92
N LEU A 51 -9.14 10.27 10.81
CA LEU A 51 -9.57 10.90 9.56
C LEU A 51 -8.61 12.01 9.11
N ALA A 52 -8.18 12.89 10.02
CA ALA A 52 -7.21 13.94 9.70
C ALA A 52 -5.88 13.38 9.16
N ILE A 53 -5.38 12.28 9.75
CA ILE A 53 -4.18 11.59 9.28
C ILE A 53 -4.41 10.95 7.89
N LEU A 54 -5.55 10.30 7.67
CA LEU A 54 -5.90 9.68 6.38
C LEU A 54 -6.01 10.74 5.26
N TYR A 55 -6.69 11.87 5.51
CA TYR A 55 -6.78 12.96 4.54
C TYR A 55 -5.44 13.67 4.33
N PHE A 56 -4.60 13.80 5.36
CA PHE A 56 -3.23 14.31 5.20
C PHE A 56 -2.41 13.43 4.26
N PHE A 57 -2.41 12.10 4.46
CA PHE A 57 -1.74 11.17 3.56
C PHE A 57 -2.35 11.14 2.17
N ALA A 58 -3.66 11.36 2.00
CA ALA A 58 -4.29 11.47 0.69
C ALA A 58 -3.88 12.76 -0.04
N ILE A 59 -3.87 13.91 0.63
CA ILE A 59 -3.45 15.19 0.04
C ILE A 59 -1.98 15.10 -0.39
N PHE A 60 -1.11 14.65 0.51
CA PHE A 60 0.34 14.54 0.28
C PHE A 60 0.79 13.18 -0.29
N ALA A 61 -0.13 12.41 -0.89
CA ALA A 61 0.14 11.03 -1.36
C ALA A 61 1.37 10.94 -2.27
N ASP A 62 1.54 11.88 -3.20
CA ASP A 62 2.71 11.88 -4.10
C ASP A 62 4.02 11.95 -3.31
N PHE A 63 4.11 12.81 -2.29
CA PHE A 63 5.31 13.03 -1.48
C PHE A 63 5.65 11.83 -0.58
N PHE A 64 4.64 11.08 -0.12
CA PHE A 64 4.83 9.90 0.73
C PHE A 64 4.97 8.58 -0.05
N SER A 65 4.85 8.61 -1.38
CA SER A 65 4.84 7.45 -2.27
C SER A 65 6.27 7.13 -2.75
N PRO A 66 7.00 6.18 -2.13
CA PRO A 66 8.43 5.97 -2.40
C PRO A 66 8.72 5.58 -3.86
N MET A 67 7.77 4.92 -4.49
CA MET A 67 7.79 4.47 -5.87
C MET A 67 6.66 5.14 -6.66
N ASP A 68 6.76 5.07 -7.98
CA ASP A 68 5.67 5.42 -8.89
C ASP A 68 4.55 4.35 -8.76
N PRO A 69 3.31 4.73 -8.41
CA PRO A 69 2.19 3.79 -8.20
C PRO A 69 1.64 3.15 -9.49
N TYR A 70 2.08 3.61 -10.66
CA TYR A 70 1.66 3.14 -11.98
C TYR A 70 2.73 2.27 -12.66
N LYS A 71 3.99 2.36 -12.23
CA LYS A 71 5.15 1.68 -12.85
C LYS A 71 5.22 0.19 -12.48
N ASN A 72 4.96 -0.67 -13.47
CA ASN A 72 5.00 -2.13 -13.34
C ASN A 72 6.45 -2.66 -13.28
N HIS A 73 6.67 -3.71 -12.48
CA HIS A 73 7.95 -4.42 -12.35
C HIS A 73 7.63 -5.94 -12.31
N ILE A 74 7.40 -6.54 -13.49
CA ILE A 74 6.69 -7.83 -13.67
C ILE A 74 7.42 -9.01 -13.01
N GLU A 75 8.73 -8.90 -12.86
CA GLU A 75 9.63 -9.80 -12.16
C GLU A 75 9.47 -9.76 -10.62
N TYR A 76 8.95 -8.66 -10.06
CA TYR A 76 8.63 -8.50 -8.62
C TYR A 76 7.13 -8.59 -8.29
N ARG A 77 6.32 -9.19 -9.17
CA ARG A 77 4.90 -9.49 -8.89
C ARG A 77 4.74 -10.29 -7.59
N PHE A 78 3.85 -9.83 -6.73
CA PHE A 78 3.63 -10.40 -5.39
C PHE A 78 4.93 -10.56 -4.56
N MET A 79 5.91 -9.68 -4.74
CA MET A 79 7.01 -9.56 -3.79
C MET A 79 6.46 -9.14 -2.41
N HIS A 80 6.94 -9.79 -1.35
CA HIS A 80 6.59 -9.41 0.02
C HIS A 80 7.24 -8.09 0.43
N SER A 81 6.98 -7.60 1.65
CA SER A 81 7.59 -6.36 2.15
C SER A 81 9.13 -6.40 2.16
N THR A 82 9.75 -5.33 1.68
CA THR A 82 11.20 -5.12 1.69
C THR A 82 11.72 -5.01 3.12
N LYS A 83 12.71 -5.83 3.49
CA LYS A 83 13.31 -5.83 4.83
C LYS A 83 14.34 -4.69 4.98
N MET A 84 14.29 -3.98 6.10
CA MET A 84 15.18 -2.85 6.42
C MET A 84 16.18 -3.21 7.53
N HIS A 85 17.45 -3.35 7.17
CA HIS A 85 18.51 -3.78 8.08
C HIS A 85 19.25 -2.60 8.71
N SER A 86 19.65 -2.74 9.97
CA SER A 86 20.55 -1.82 10.69
C SER A 86 21.93 -2.42 10.98
N THR A 87 22.16 -3.61 10.44
CA THR A 87 23.38 -4.40 10.59
C THR A 87 23.71 -4.98 9.22
N ASN A 88 24.97 -4.96 8.81
CA ASN A 88 25.40 -5.58 7.57
C ASN A 88 25.27 -7.11 7.69
N LEU A 89 24.47 -7.75 6.82
CA LEU A 89 24.25 -9.21 6.87
C LEU A 89 25.54 -10.02 6.67
N ILE A 90 26.50 -9.49 5.91
CA ILE A 90 27.76 -10.19 5.59
C ILE A 90 28.81 -9.94 6.67
N THR A 91 28.95 -8.70 7.18
CA THR A 91 30.04 -8.34 8.12
C THR A 91 29.64 -8.28 9.59
N GLY A 92 28.35 -8.24 9.93
CA GLY A 92 27.86 -8.03 11.29
C GLY A 92 28.06 -6.60 11.85
N GLU A 93 28.66 -5.69 11.08
CA GLU A 93 28.86 -4.29 11.46
C GLU A 93 27.51 -3.56 11.59
N LYS A 94 27.36 -2.67 12.58
CA LYS A 94 26.20 -1.75 12.65
C LYS A 94 26.29 -0.69 11.55
N THR A 95 25.16 -0.38 10.92
CA THR A 95 25.09 0.53 9.76
C THR A 95 23.91 1.51 9.87
N LYS A 96 23.83 2.46 8.94
CA LYS A 96 22.57 3.13 8.61
C LYS A 96 21.52 2.09 8.17
N ARG A 97 20.25 2.49 8.12
CA ARG A 97 19.19 1.66 7.56
C ARG A 97 19.44 1.48 6.06
N TYR A 98 19.49 0.25 5.59
CA TYR A 98 19.61 -0.09 4.18
C TYR A 98 18.68 -1.26 3.85
N VAL A 99 18.43 -1.46 2.55
CA VAL A 99 17.77 -2.64 2.00
C VAL A 99 18.67 -3.33 0.99
N ASN A 100 18.33 -4.57 0.70
CA ASN A 100 18.92 -5.37 -0.36
C ASN A 100 17.93 -5.44 -1.53
N LEU A 101 18.43 -5.83 -2.71
CA LEU A 101 17.56 -6.26 -3.80
C LEU A 101 17.02 -7.66 -3.50
N TYR A 102 16.16 -8.17 -4.38
CA TYR A 102 15.59 -9.51 -4.24
C TYR A 102 15.73 -10.28 -5.55
N THR A 103 15.90 -11.59 -5.46
CA THR A 103 15.78 -12.49 -6.61
C THR A 103 14.67 -13.51 -6.37
N LEU A 104 14.04 -13.96 -7.45
CA LEU A 104 12.93 -14.91 -7.39
C LEU A 104 13.47 -16.34 -7.48
N GLU A 105 13.63 -17.00 -6.34
CA GLU A 105 13.80 -18.45 -6.34
C GLU A 105 12.47 -19.15 -6.61
N ARG A 106 12.53 -20.31 -7.27
CA ARG A 106 11.40 -21.23 -7.37
C ARG A 106 11.74 -22.54 -6.68
N ASP A 107 10.81 -23.04 -5.88
CA ASP A 107 10.91 -24.38 -5.31
C ASP A 107 10.99 -25.42 -6.44
N PRO A 108 11.96 -26.35 -6.45
CA PRO A 108 12.19 -27.22 -7.60
C PRO A 108 11.00 -28.16 -7.86
N VAL A 109 10.33 -28.60 -6.79
CA VAL A 109 9.16 -29.49 -6.85
C VAL A 109 7.90 -28.70 -7.13
N THR A 110 7.49 -27.85 -6.19
CA THR A 110 6.17 -27.19 -6.22
C THR A 110 6.10 -26.01 -7.19
N ARG A 111 7.23 -25.60 -7.79
CA ARG A 111 7.40 -24.44 -8.69
C ARG A 111 6.99 -23.08 -8.10
N LYS A 112 6.52 -23.05 -6.85
CA LYS A 112 6.14 -21.85 -6.11
C LYS A 112 7.33 -20.88 -6.04
N GLY A 113 7.06 -19.62 -6.37
CA GLY A 113 8.03 -18.54 -6.25
C GLY A 113 8.17 -18.03 -4.82
N THR A 114 9.41 -17.79 -4.40
CA THR A 114 9.76 -17.15 -3.13
C THR A 114 10.85 -16.13 -3.42
N PHE A 115 10.65 -14.88 -3.01
CA PHE A 115 11.69 -13.86 -3.09
C PHE A 115 12.69 -14.05 -1.95
N VAL A 116 13.99 -14.00 -2.27
CA VAL A 116 15.08 -14.05 -1.30
C VAL A 116 15.95 -12.80 -1.44
N GLU A 117 16.52 -12.33 -0.33
CA GLU A 117 17.39 -11.15 -0.35
C GLU A 117 18.67 -11.44 -1.14
N ALA A 118 18.98 -10.54 -2.07
CA ALA A 118 20.04 -10.69 -3.04
C ALA A 118 20.89 -9.42 -3.17
N THR A 119 22.12 -9.60 -3.62
CA THR A 119 23.09 -8.52 -3.83
C THR A 119 23.95 -8.81 -5.06
N HIS A 120 24.71 -7.81 -5.47
CA HIS A 120 25.77 -7.88 -6.47
C HIS A 120 26.99 -7.11 -5.93
N PHE A 121 28.15 -7.19 -6.59
CA PHE A 121 29.29 -6.38 -6.18
C PHE A 121 29.06 -4.88 -6.49
N ASP A 122 29.40 -4.02 -5.54
CA ASP A 122 29.61 -2.59 -5.79
C ASP A 122 31.02 -2.37 -6.39
N LYS A 123 32.01 -3.14 -5.93
CA LYS A 123 33.36 -3.24 -6.52
C LYS A 123 33.93 -4.65 -6.34
N LEU A 124 34.73 -5.07 -7.32
CA LEU A 124 35.52 -6.30 -7.30
C LEU A 124 36.99 -5.94 -7.53
N LYS A 125 37.87 -6.29 -6.59
CA LYS A 125 39.33 -6.20 -6.74
C LYS A 125 39.87 -7.60 -7.00
N ALA A 126 40.52 -7.82 -8.13
CA ALA A 126 41.03 -9.12 -8.54
C ALA A 126 42.26 -8.98 -9.45
N ILE A 127 43.03 -10.06 -9.59
CA ILE A 127 44.08 -10.16 -10.60
C ILE A 127 43.42 -10.34 -11.97
N ASN A 128 43.83 -9.54 -12.95
CA ASN A 128 43.44 -9.70 -14.35
C ASN A 128 44.22 -10.87 -14.95
N SER A 129 43.53 -11.92 -15.41
CA SER A 129 44.15 -13.16 -15.87
C SER A 129 44.98 -13.00 -17.16
N ASP A 130 44.70 -11.99 -17.98
CA ASP A 130 45.40 -11.74 -19.25
C ASP A 130 46.73 -10.98 -19.05
N ASN A 131 46.82 -10.14 -18.01
CA ASN A 131 47.94 -9.23 -17.81
C ASN A 131 48.68 -9.35 -16.45
N GLY A 132 48.12 -10.13 -15.51
CA GLY A 132 48.73 -10.44 -14.21
C GLY A 132 48.72 -9.32 -13.16
N LYS A 133 48.02 -8.20 -13.39
CA LYS A 133 47.95 -7.06 -12.46
C LYS A 133 46.73 -7.12 -11.54
N GLU A 134 46.83 -6.56 -10.35
CA GLU A 134 45.67 -6.27 -9.49
C GLU A 134 44.88 -5.09 -10.06
N GLU A 135 43.62 -5.31 -10.40
CA GLU A 135 42.70 -4.33 -10.99
C GLU A 135 41.40 -4.23 -10.17
N THR A 136 40.68 -3.11 -10.32
CA THR A 136 39.42 -2.85 -9.60
C THR A 136 38.28 -2.58 -10.57
N TYR A 137 37.37 -3.54 -10.66
CA TYR A 137 36.21 -3.51 -11.53
C TYR A 137 34.99 -2.94 -10.79
N GLN A 138 34.30 -1.98 -11.41
CA GLN A 138 33.06 -1.39 -10.91
C GLN A 138 32.14 -1.03 -12.07
N LEU A 139 30.89 -1.52 -12.03
CA LEU A 139 29.85 -1.18 -12.99
C LEU A 139 29.67 0.34 -13.12
N GLY A 140 29.75 0.86 -14.34
CA GLY A 140 29.63 2.29 -14.64
C GLY A 140 30.89 3.09 -14.33
N LYS A 141 32.06 2.44 -14.33
CA LYS A 141 33.38 3.10 -14.25
C LYS A 141 34.24 2.71 -15.44
N TYR A 142 35.05 3.69 -15.84
CA TYR A 142 36.09 3.52 -16.84
C TYR A 142 37.20 2.61 -16.31
N SER A 143 37.64 1.66 -17.12
CA SER A 143 38.85 0.86 -16.90
C SER A 143 39.98 1.44 -17.75
N GLU A 144 41.11 1.79 -17.11
CA GLU A 144 42.31 2.22 -17.85
C GLU A 144 42.93 1.06 -18.65
N THR A 145 42.75 -0.19 -18.20
CA THR A 145 43.26 -1.39 -18.87
C THR A 145 42.54 -1.68 -20.18
N PHE A 146 41.21 -1.55 -20.20
CA PHE A 146 40.40 -1.78 -21.39
C PHE A 146 40.17 -0.51 -22.22
N ASN A 147 40.52 0.68 -21.68
CA ASN A 147 40.25 1.98 -22.28
C ASN A 147 38.75 2.17 -22.63
N SER A 148 37.87 1.68 -21.75
CA SER A 148 36.43 1.51 -21.97
C SER A 148 35.67 1.46 -20.64
N THR A 149 34.34 1.61 -20.66
CA THR A 149 33.50 1.57 -19.46
C THR A 149 33.05 0.16 -19.15
N ILE A 150 33.19 -0.28 -17.89
CA ILE A 150 32.62 -1.56 -17.43
C ILE A 150 31.09 -1.46 -17.42
N THR A 151 30.46 -2.16 -18.36
CA THR A 151 29.01 -2.22 -18.56
C THR A 151 28.39 -3.42 -17.86
N GLU A 152 29.08 -4.57 -17.85
CA GLU A 152 28.55 -5.85 -17.41
C GLU A 152 29.43 -6.49 -16.32
N MET A 153 28.79 -7.15 -15.37
CA MET A 153 29.43 -7.92 -14.32
C MET A 153 28.44 -8.96 -13.80
N TYR A 154 28.68 -10.25 -14.06
CA TYR A 154 27.77 -11.32 -13.68
C TYR A 154 28.49 -12.59 -13.20
N PHE A 155 27.79 -13.34 -12.35
CA PHE A 155 28.30 -14.57 -11.75
C PHE A 155 27.95 -15.77 -12.63
N ASN A 156 28.96 -16.58 -12.97
CA ASN A 156 28.80 -17.87 -13.61
C ASN A 156 29.11 -18.96 -12.57
N TYR A 157 28.15 -19.83 -12.29
CA TYR A 157 28.24 -20.77 -11.18
C TYR A 157 27.51 -22.08 -11.45
N TYR A 158 27.85 -23.13 -10.71
CA TYR A 158 27.15 -24.40 -10.75
C TYR A 158 26.14 -24.53 -9.61
N ILE A 159 24.91 -24.94 -9.95
CA ILE A 159 24.01 -25.60 -9.01
C ILE A 159 24.33 -27.10 -9.07
N VAL A 160 24.62 -27.70 -7.92
CA VAL A 160 24.96 -29.12 -7.78
C VAL A 160 23.97 -29.77 -6.83
N ASN A 161 23.09 -30.65 -7.34
CA ASN A 161 22.14 -31.37 -6.49
C ASN A 161 22.66 -32.77 -6.16
N LYS A 162 22.67 -33.11 -4.87
CA LYS A 162 23.12 -34.41 -4.37
C LYS A 162 22.03 -35.04 -3.51
N ALA A 163 21.72 -36.32 -3.72
CA ALA A 163 20.93 -37.09 -2.78
C ALA A 163 21.85 -37.63 -1.68
N VAL A 164 21.40 -37.63 -0.43
CA VAL A 164 22.18 -38.17 0.70
C VAL A 164 21.49 -39.42 1.24
N THR A 165 22.23 -40.53 1.29
CA THR A 165 21.74 -41.80 1.86
C THR A 165 21.67 -41.73 3.39
N LYS A 166 20.94 -42.68 3.97
CA LYS A 166 20.88 -42.96 5.41
C LYS A 166 22.25 -43.22 6.05
N ASP A 167 23.18 -43.78 5.29
CA ASP A 167 24.58 -44.04 5.68
C ASP A 167 25.48 -42.81 5.50
N GLY A 168 24.93 -41.67 5.07
CA GLY A 168 25.65 -40.42 4.85
C GLY A 168 26.35 -40.30 3.50
N GLN A 169 26.20 -41.26 2.57
CA GLN A 169 26.80 -41.15 1.24
C GLN A 169 26.10 -40.07 0.41
N GLU A 170 26.85 -39.08 -0.08
CA GLU A 170 26.36 -38.16 -1.11
C GLU A 170 26.42 -38.80 -2.50
N ILE A 171 25.35 -38.61 -3.29
CA ILE A 171 25.20 -39.12 -4.66
C ILE A 171 24.87 -37.95 -5.57
N LEU A 172 25.79 -37.62 -6.49
CA LEU A 172 25.57 -36.56 -7.48
C LEU A 172 24.41 -36.90 -8.42
N LEU A 173 23.32 -36.15 -8.33
CA LEU A 173 22.18 -36.23 -9.24
C LEU A 173 22.53 -35.49 -10.52
N ASP A 174 22.71 -34.16 -10.42
CA ASP A 174 23.14 -33.28 -11.49
C ASP A 174 24.08 -32.15 -11.03
N LYS A 175 24.76 -31.58 -12.02
CA LYS A 175 25.53 -30.34 -11.97
C LYS A 175 25.08 -29.50 -13.16
N LYS A 176 24.43 -28.36 -12.92
CA LYS A 176 23.96 -27.42 -13.96
C LYS A 176 24.74 -26.11 -13.84
N SER A 177 25.36 -25.62 -14.92
CA SER A 177 25.85 -24.23 -14.94
C SER A 177 24.67 -23.27 -15.06
N VAL A 178 24.80 -22.14 -14.38
CA VAL A 178 23.91 -20.99 -14.45
C VAL A 178 24.81 -19.81 -14.71
N ASN A 179 24.61 -19.20 -15.88
CA ASN A 179 25.41 -18.11 -16.40
C ASN A 179 24.55 -16.83 -16.42
N ASP A 180 25.18 -15.67 -16.61
CA ASP A 180 24.49 -14.36 -16.71
C ASP A 180 23.53 -14.12 -15.53
N GLN A 181 24.06 -14.17 -14.31
CA GLN A 181 23.33 -13.84 -13.09
C GLN A 181 23.99 -12.66 -12.37
N ILE A 182 23.37 -11.48 -12.46
CA ILE A 182 23.86 -10.27 -11.77
C ILE A 182 23.59 -10.34 -10.26
N LEU A 183 22.41 -10.84 -9.86
CA LEU A 183 21.98 -10.91 -8.46
C LEU A 183 22.11 -12.32 -7.88
N LEU A 184 22.83 -12.44 -6.76
CA LEU A 184 22.96 -13.68 -6.00
C LEU A 184 22.34 -13.56 -4.59
N PRO A 185 21.69 -14.61 -4.07
CA PRO A 185 21.20 -14.65 -2.69
C PRO A 185 22.31 -14.36 -1.67
N ILE A 186 22.03 -13.50 -0.68
CA ILE A 186 23.02 -13.05 0.30
C ILE A 186 23.58 -14.20 1.15
N SER A 187 22.79 -15.25 1.38
CA SER A 187 23.20 -16.46 2.12
C SER A 187 24.32 -17.27 1.44
N LEU A 188 24.67 -17.01 0.18
CA LEU A 188 25.90 -17.55 -0.45
C LEU A 188 27.18 -16.84 0.05
N PHE A 189 27.05 -15.61 0.54
CA PHE A 189 28.13 -14.80 1.09
C PHE A 189 28.12 -14.73 2.62
N GLU A 190 27.11 -15.31 3.27
CA GLU A 190 27.05 -15.41 4.74
C GLU A 190 28.19 -16.28 5.29
N LYS A 191 28.60 -15.95 6.51
CA LYS A 191 29.72 -16.58 7.18
C LYS A 191 29.37 -18.01 7.63
N ASP A 192 29.95 -19.01 6.97
CA ASP A 192 29.91 -20.40 7.45
C ASP A 192 30.52 -20.51 8.87
N LYS A 193 30.06 -21.48 9.66
CA LYS A 193 30.53 -21.70 11.04
C LYS A 193 32.04 -21.95 11.14
N GLN A 194 32.67 -22.38 10.04
CA GLN A 194 34.11 -22.62 9.93
C GLN A 194 34.89 -21.45 9.30
N ALA A 195 34.21 -20.46 8.70
CA ALA A 195 34.87 -19.36 7.99
C ALA A 195 35.50 -18.33 8.96
N THR A 196 36.52 -17.61 8.48
CA THR A 196 37.11 -16.50 9.25
C THR A 196 36.12 -15.34 9.38
N ALA A 197 36.29 -14.48 10.40
CA ALA A 197 35.55 -13.21 10.43
C ALA A 197 35.94 -12.35 9.21
N PRO A 198 35.00 -11.67 8.54
CA PRO A 198 35.29 -10.83 7.38
C PRO A 198 36.20 -9.66 7.77
N VAL A 199 37.39 -9.63 7.18
CA VAL A 199 38.41 -8.58 7.40
C VAL A 199 38.42 -7.62 6.22
N ARG A 200 38.40 -6.32 6.50
CA ARG A 200 38.63 -5.26 5.51
C ARG A 200 40.12 -5.04 5.28
N ASP A 201 40.52 -4.79 4.03
CA ASP A 201 41.81 -4.18 3.72
C ASP A 201 41.81 -2.66 4.00
N LYS A 202 42.90 -1.96 3.63
CA LYS A 202 43.04 -0.51 3.83
C LYS A 202 42.10 0.31 2.93
N ASP A 203 41.70 -0.26 1.79
CA ASP A 203 40.87 0.38 0.76
C ASP A 203 39.37 0.13 1.01
N GLY A 204 39.06 -0.78 1.95
CA GLY A 204 37.72 -1.10 2.43
C GLY A 204 37.12 -2.40 1.89
N PHE A 205 37.83 -3.13 1.01
CA PHE A 205 37.37 -4.40 0.45
C PHE A 205 37.42 -5.53 1.47
N LEU A 206 36.46 -6.45 1.39
CA LEU A 206 36.45 -7.68 2.18
C LEU A 206 37.24 -8.76 1.44
N LYS A 207 38.26 -9.34 2.09
CA LYS A 207 39.00 -10.49 1.53
C LYS A 207 38.06 -11.68 1.29
N PRO A 208 38.20 -12.49 0.22
CA PRO A 208 37.20 -13.52 -0.12
C PRO A 208 37.04 -14.64 0.93
N ASN A 209 38.01 -14.83 1.82
CA ASN A 209 38.10 -15.96 2.76
C ASN A 209 37.05 -16.00 3.89
N PHE A 210 36.09 -15.08 3.95
CA PHE A 210 34.89 -15.24 4.79
C PHE A 210 33.79 -16.08 4.11
N SER A 211 33.87 -16.31 2.80
CA SER A 211 32.87 -17.05 2.03
C SER A 211 33.48 -18.23 1.28
N ASN A 212 32.90 -19.40 1.49
CA ASN A 212 33.22 -20.61 0.75
C ASN A 212 32.83 -20.47 -0.75
N PHE A 213 31.82 -19.67 -1.09
CA PHE A 213 31.43 -19.41 -2.48
C PHE A 213 32.47 -18.57 -3.22
N LEU A 214 32.97 -17.49 -2.60
CA LEU A 214 34.01 -16.63 -3.20
C LEU A 214 35.35 -17.33 -3.39
N THR A 215 35.64 -18.34 -2.57
CA THR A 215 36.85 -19.18 -2.70
C THR A 215 36.65 -20.38 -3.64
N GLY A 216 35.54 -20.43 -4.38
CA GLY A 216 35.27 -21.48 -5.36
C GLY A 216 34.96 -22.85 -4.75
N ASN A 217 34.55 -22.92 -3.48
CA ASN A 217 34.13 -24.16 -2.82
C ASN A 217 32.61 -24.38 -2.94
N GLU A 218 32.16 -25.61 -2.70
CA GLU A 218 30.72 -25.93 -2.70
C GLU A 218 30.04 -25.45 -1.41
N VAL A 219 29.10 -24.52 -1.52
CA VAL A 219 28.28 -24.02 -0.41
C VAL A 219 26.94 -24.74 -0.36
N LEU A 220 26.60 -25.37 0.77
CA LEU A 220 25.29 -25.95 1.00
C LEU A 220 24.25 -24.83 1.16
N TYR A 221 23.33 -24.71 0.20
CA TYR A 221 22.36 -23.62 0.16
C TYR A 221 20.96 -24.04 0.68
N LYS A 222 20.52 -25.27 0.37
CA LYS A 222 19.23 -25.80 0.84
C LYS A 222 19.29 -27.31 1.02
N GLU A 223 18.77 -27.79 2.16
CA GLU A 223 18.39 -29.20 2.32
C GLU A 223 16.88 -29.35 2.06
N ASP A 224 16.49 -30.40 1.35
CA ASP A 224 15.09 -30.80 1.19
C ASP A 224 14.87 -32.20 1.77
N LYS A 225 13.91 -32.33 2.67
CA LYS A 225 13.60 -33.55 3.45
C LYS A 225 12.15 -34.00 3.24
N ARG A 226 11.45 -33.41 2.26
CA ARG A 226 10.07 -33.73 1.94
C ARG A 226 10.03 -34.98 1.06
N ASP A 227 9.17 -35.95 1.38
CA ASP A 227 9.07 -37.21 0.63
C ASP A 227 8.83 -36.95 -0.86
N ILE A 228 7.94 -36.00 -1.20
CA ILE A 228 7.67 -35.55 -2.58
C ILE A 228 8.92 -35.10 -3.36
N ALA A 229 9.94 -34.54 -2.70
CA ALA A 229 11.19 -34.13 -3.34
C ALA A 229 12.13 -35.32 -3.58
N ILE A 230 12.10 -36.31 -2.69
CA ILE A 230 12.83 -37.57 -2.82
C ILE A 230 12.18 -38.44 -3.91
N ASP A 231 10.86 -38.44 -3.99
CA ASP A 231 10.08 -39.18 -4.99
C ASP A 231 10.15 -38.55 -6.39
N GLU A 232 10.15 -37.21 -6.53
CA GLU A 232 10.48 -36.57 -7.82
C GLU A 232 11.90 -36.92 -8.26
N ALA A 233 12.88 -36.90 -7.35
CA ALA A 233 14.24 -37.30 -7.67
C ALA A 233 14.33 -38.78 -8.12
N LYS A 234 13.66 -39.70 -7.41
CA LYS A 234 13.62 -41.14 -7.72
C LYS A 234 12.89 -41.47 -9.02
N SER A 235 11.83 -40.72 -9.35
CA SER A 235 11.03 -40.92 -10.58
C SER A 235 11.63 -40.22 -11.81
N ASN A 236 12.50 -39.22 -11.63
CA ASN A 236 13.18 -38.54 -12.73
C ASN A 236 14.11 -39.48 -13.51
N TRP A 237 13.79 -39.74 -14.78
CA TRP A 237 14.50 -40.67 -15.65
C TRP A 237 16.01 -40.43 -15.77
N LYS A 238 16.49 -39.19 -15.55
CA LYS A 238 17.93 -38.86 -15.60
C LYS A 238 18.71 -39.35 -14.39
N TYR A 239 18.05 -39.49 -13.23
CA TYR A 239 18.70 -39.66 -11.93
C TYR A 239 18.24 -40.92 -11.19
N GLY A 240 16.99 -41.35 -11.39
CA GLY A 240 16.36 -42.43 -10.64
C GLY A 240 17.16 -43.73 -10.61
N SER A 241 17.82 -44.10 -11.71
CA SER A 241 18.70 -45.29 -11.77
C SER A 241 19.89 -45.26 -10.81
N LYS A 242 20.33 -44.08 -10.35
CA LYS A 242 21.41 -43.92 -9.36
C LYS A 242 20.95 -44.14 -7.90
N ILE A 243 19.64 -44.08 -7.66
CA ILE A 243 19.04 -43.95 -6.31
C ILE A 243 17.81 -44.84 -6.06
N LYS A 244 17.41 -45.67 -7.05
CA LYS A 244 16.18 -46.47 -7.02
C LYS A 244 16.11 -47.40 -5.80
N ASP A 245 17.24 -48.04 -5.51
CA ASP A 245 17.38 -49.08 -4.49
C ASP A 245 18.12 -48.57 -3.24
N LYS A 246 18.04 -47.25 -2.96
CA LYS A 246 18.74 -46.60 -1.84
C LYS A 246 17.80 -45.81 -0.91
N ASP A 247 18.04 -45.94 0.40
CA ASP A 247 17.43 -45.14 1.45
C ASP A 247 17.95 -43.68 1.39
N ILE A 248 17.36 -42.87 0.52
CA ILE A 248 17.61 -41.42 0.46
C ILE A 248 16.82 -40.72 1.57
N VAL A 249 17.50 -39.86 2.35
CA VAL A 249 16.91 -39.15 3.50
C VAL A 249 16.76 -37.64 3.23
N LYS A 250 17.56 -37.08 2.32
CA LYS A 250 17.46 -35.67 1.90
C LYS A 250 18.07 -35.43 0.52
N ILE A 251 17.66 -34.35 -0.12
CA ILE A 251 18.30 -33.78 -1.31
C ILE A 251 18.99 -32.47 -0.90
N ASN A 252 20.30 -32.37 -1.11
CA ASN A 252 21.09 -31.17 -0.83
C ASN A 252 21.37 -30.41 -2.14
N LYS A 253 21.02 -29.11 -2.17
CA LYS A 253 21.35 -28.16 -3.24
C LYS A 253 22.59 -27.37 -2.83
N TYR A 254 23.70 -27.59 -3.53
CA TYR A 254 24.95 -26.85 -3.38
C TYR A 254 25.10 -25.80 -4.50
N PHE A 255 25.86 -24.74 -4.22
CA PHE A 255 26.31 -23.74 -5.20
C PHE A 255 27.83 -23.70 -5.22
N LYS A 256 28.44 -23.58 -6.40
CA LYS A 256 29.90 -23.41 -6.56
C LYS A 256 30.17 -22.32 -7.60
N LEU A 257 30.87 -21.26 -7.23
CA LEU A 257 31.33 -20.24 -8.19
C LEU A 257 32.28 -20.89 -9.21
N ASP A 258 32.11 -20.57 -10.49
CA ASP A 258 33.02 -20.99 -11.56
C ASP A 258 33.95 -19.83 -11.92
N TYR A 259 33.37 -18.69 -12.30
CA TYR A 259 34.05 -17.42 -12.57
C TYR A 259 33.07 -16.24 -12.49
N ILE A 260 33.62 -15.02 -12.43
CA ILE A 260 32.86 -13.77 -12.57
C ILE A 260 33.26 -13.16 -13.91
N TYR A 261 32.30 -13.02 -14.82
CA TYR A 261 32.52 -12.31 -16.07
C TYR A 261 32.44 -10.80 -15.82
N VAL A 262 33.32 -10.04 -16.45
CA VAL A 262 33.27 -8.57 -16.53
C VAL A 262 33.41 -8.14 -17.98
N GLY A 263 32.47 -7.32 -18.47
CA GLY A 263 32.42 -6.85 -19.86
C GLY A 263 32.32 -5.32 -19.98
N THR A 264 32.72 -4.78 -21.14
CA THR A 264 32.81 -3.33 -21.40
C THR A 264 31.91 -2.83 -22.54
N ASP A 265 31.78 -1.51 -22.68
CA ASP A 265 31.08 -0.86 -23.81
C ASP A 265 31.79 -1.02 -25.17
N ASN A 266 33.06 -1.45 -25.19
CA ASN A 266 33.82 -1.75 -26.40
C ASN A 266 33.89 -3.25 -26.75
N PHE A 267 33.15 -4.11 -26.03
CA PHE A 267 33.21 -5.57 -26.13
C PHE A 267 34.54 -6.21 -25.67
N ASP A 268 35.32 -5.52 -24.82
CA ASP A 268 36.37 -6.17 -24.05
C ASP A 268 35.74 -7.00 -22.92
N GLU A 269 36.28 -8.18 -22.64
CA GLU A 269 35.77 -9.08 -21.60
C GLU A 269 36.92 -9.74 -20.82
N VAL A 270 36.67 -10.07 -19.55
CA VAL A 270 37.59 -10.89 -18.72
C VAL A 270 36.83 -11.81 -17.77
N ASP A 271 37.27 -13.06 -17.68
CA ASP A 271 36.76 -14.05 -16.74
C ASP A 271 37.65 -14.13 -15.49
N ILE A 272 37.11 -13.68 -14.35
CA ILE A 272 37.82 -13.63 -13.07
C ILE A 272 37.51 -14.90 -12.27
N TYR A 273 38.52 -15.77 -12.10
CA TYR A 273 38.37 -17.01 -11.35
C TYR A 273 38.45 -16.80 -9.83
N PRO A 274 37.88 -17.70 -9.00
CA PRO A 274 37.90 -17.60 -7.54
C PRO A 274 39.28 -17.47 -6.88
N ALA A 275 40.35 -17.90 -7.56
CA ALA A 275 41.73 -17.77 -7.09
C ALA A 275 42.29 -16.34 -7.24
N ASP A 276 41.79 -15.59 -8.22
CA ASP A 276 42.30 -14.26 -8.59
C ASP A 276 41.67 -13.13 -7.77
N ILE A 277 40.52 -13.38 -7.13
CA ILE A 277 39.79 -12.42 -6.28
C ILE A 277 40.67 -12.01 -5.08
N GLN A 278 41.00 -10.72 -4.98
CA GLN A 278 41.74 -10.17 -3.84
C GLN A 278 40.80 -9.55 -2.80
N GLY A 279 39.69 -8.95 -3.22
CA GLY A 279 38.66 -8.45 -2.30
C GLY A 279 37.40 -7.94 -2.98
N VAL A 280 36.31 -7.84 -2.22
CA VAL A 280 34.97 -7.47 -2.72
C VAL A 280 34.28 -6.42 -1.85
N THR A 281 33.42 -5.60 -2.45
CA THR A 281 32.40 -4.83 -1.73
C THR A 281 31.02 -5.12 -2.33
N PHE A 282 29.98 -5.18 -1.49
CA PHE A 282 28.62 -5.54 -1.91
C PHE A 282 27.71 -4.31 -1.99
N LYS A 283 26.86 -4.27 -3.02
CA LYS A 283 25.87 -3.21 -3.19
C LYS A 283 24.78 -3.32 -2.14
N ARG A 284 24.51 -2.18 -1.50
CA ARG A 284 23.47 -1.99 -0.48
C ARG A 284 22.78 -0.67 -0.77
N TYR A 285 21.47 -0.63 -0.55
CA TYR A 285 20.62 0.49 -0.91
C TYR A 285 20.22 1.23 0.38
N ASP A 286 21.01 2.23 0.77
CA ASP A 286 20.77 3.06 1.95
C ASP A 286 19.37 3.70 1.89
N VAL A 287 18.57 3.50 2.93
CA VAL A 287 17.27 4.15 3.10
C VAL A 287 17.52 5.58 3.54
N LYS A 288 17.03 6.52 2.74
CA LYS A 288 17.25 7.96 2.90
C LYS A 288 15.90 8.69 2.93
N PHE A 289 15.85 9.80 3.66
CA PHE A 289 14.71 10.70 3.66
C PHE A 289 14.94 11.84 2.66
N PHE A 290 13.86 12.42 2.13
CA PHE A 290 13.90 13.53 1.16
C PHE A 290 14.73 13.21 -0.10
N ILE A 291 14.59 11.99 -0.64
CA ILE A 291 15.29 11.55 -1.85
C ILE A 291 14.70 12.16 -3.12
N LYS A 292 15.46 12.22 -4.21
CA LYS A 292 14.90 12.44 -5.55
C LYS A 292 14.58 11.09 -6.20
N SER A 293 13.34 10.88 -6.62
CA SER A 293 12.87 9.56 -7.11
C SER A 293 12.18 9.63 -8.48
N TRP A 294 10.97 10.17 -8.56
CA TRP A 294 10.17 10.30 -9.78
C TRP A 294 9.39 11.62 -9.76
N ASP A 295 9.11 12.19 -10.93
CA ASP A 295 8.56 13.55 -11.06
C ASP A 295 7.04 13.60 -10.87
N TYR A 296 6.59 14.59 -10.09
CA TYR A 296 5.17 14.80 -9.78
C TYR A 296 4.84 16.29 -9.61
N LYS A 297 3.55 16.61 -9.40
CA LYS A 297 3.09 17.95 -9.06
C LYS A 297 2.49 17.97 -7.66
N LEU A 298 3.25 18.46 -6.68
CA LEU A 298 2.80 18.64 -5.31
C LEU A 298 1.57 19.56 -5.29
N LEU A 299 0.50 19.10 -4.62
CA LEU A 299 -0.83 19.71 -4.61
C LEU A 299 -1.45 19.94 -6.01
N GLY A 300 -0.93 19.27 -7.04
CA GLY A 300 -1.37 19.39 -8.44
C GLY A 300 -0.68 20.49 -9.25
N PHE A 301 0.07 21.41 -8.63
CA PHE A 301 0.63 22.59 -9.33
C PHE A 301 2.13 22.86 -9.11
N ILE A 302 2.77 22.43 -8.02
CA ILE A 302 4.21 22.66 -7.81
C ILE A 302 5.02 21.47 -8.37
N PRO A 303 5.78 21.61 -9.47
CA PRO A 303 6.59 20.50 -10.00
C PRO A 303 7.75 20.19 -9.04
N THR A 304 7.93 18.91 -8.71
CA THR A 304 8.99 18.42 -7.82
C THR A 304 9.22 16.92 -8.03
N ASN A 305 10.33 16.40 -7.52
CA ASN A 305 10.63 14.96 -7.49
C ASN A 305 11.22 14.50 -6.15
N VAL A 306 11.04 15.30 -5.10
CA VAL A 306 11.51 14.99 -3.74
C VAL A 306 10.46 14.17 -3.00
N HIS A 307 10.85 13.00 -2.50
CA HIS A 307 9.98 12.04 -1.80
C HIS A 307 10.43 11.83 -0.36
N PHE A 308 9.47 11.69 0.56
CA PHE A 308 9.71 11.63 2.00
C PHE A 308 10.73 10.55 2.37
N ILE A 309 10.59 9.35 1.81
CA ILE A 309 11.44 8.18 2.07
C ILE A 309 11.66 7.39 0.79
N GLY A 310 12.83 6.78 0.66
CA GLY A 310 13.10 5.76 -0.34
C GLY A 310 14.58 5.35 -0.30
N VAL A 311 15.08 4.87 -1.43
CA VAL A 311 16.47 4.40 -1.57
C VAL A 311 17.17 5.03 -2.77
N GLU A 312 18.50 4.95 -2.79
CA GLU A 312 19.30 5.54 -3.87
C GLU A 312 19.17 4.78 -5.19
N LYS A 313 18.76 5.47 -6.24
CA LYS A 313 18.63 4.93 -7.61
C LYS A 313 19.99 4.83 -8.28
N THR A 314 20.58 3.63 -8.26
CA THR A 314 21.82 3.32 -9.01
C THR A 314 21.45 2.79 -10.39
N LYS A 315 21.52 3.63 -11.43
CA LYS A 315 21.44 3.16 -12.82
C LYS A 315 22.62 2.22 -13.11
N LEU A 316 22.36 0.91 -13.13
CA LEU A 316 23.33 -0.08 -13.58
C LEU A 316 23.40 -0.05 -15.13
N PRO A 317 24.60 -0.03 -15.73
CA PRO A 317 24.77 0.13 -17.18
C PRO A 317 24.66 -1.18 -17.99
N SER A 318 24.47 -2.34 -17.34
CA SER A 318 24.19 -3.61 -18.02
C SER A 318 22.79 -3.55 -18.66
N LEU A 319 22.74 -3.32 -19.97
CA LEU A 319 21.60 -2.68 -20.64
C LEU A 319 20.79 -3.65 -21.52
N LYS A 320 19.76 -4.28 -20.93
CA LYS A 320 18.64 -4.90 -21.67
C LYS A 320 17.27 -4.38 -21.21
N ASP A 321 17.17 -3.07 -21.05
CA ASP A 321 16.03 -2.16 -21.32
C ASP A 321 14.59 -2.48 -20.86
N TYR A 322 14.32 -3.56 -20.13
CA TYR A 322 12.96 -3.94 -19.70
C TYR A 322 12.70 -3.92 -18.20
N ILE A 323 13.73 -3.73 -17.37
CA ILE A 323 13.61 -3.57 -15.92
C ILE A 323 14.25 -2.24 -15.56
N SER A 324 13.48 -1.33 -14.96
CA SER A 324 14.06 -0.09 -14.47
C SER A 324 14.85 -0.35 -13.20
N ASN A 325 16.17 -0.32 -13.32
CA ASN A 325 17.14 -0.45 -12.22
C ASN A 325 17.18 0.80 -11.30
N ASP A 326 16.00 1.25 -10.88
CA ASP A 326 15.82 2.05 -9.68
C ASP A 326 16.02 1.13 -8.46
N GLY A 327 16.49 1.67 -7.34
CA GLY A 327 16.55 0.88 -6.11
C GLY A 327 15.13 0.54 -5.62
N ILE A 328 14.80 -0.74 -5.50
CA ILE A 328 13.43 -1.18 -5.19
C ILE A 328 13.17 -1.13 -3.68
N PHE A 329 12.08 -0.46 -3.31
CA PHE A 329 11.68 -0.26 -1.91
C PHE A 329 10.16 -0.40 -1.74
N TYR A 330 9.71 -1.64 -1.58
CA TYR A 330 8.30 -2.00 -1.42
C TYR A 330 7.97 -2.22 0.06
N LEU A 331 7.73 -1.14 0.80
CA LEU A 331 7.60 -1.20 2.26
C LEU A 331 6.49 -2.16 2.72
N TRP A 332 5.37 -2.22 1.98
CA TRP A 332 4.23 -3.13 2.22
C TRP A 332 4.08 -4.20 1.13
N GLY A 333 5.15 -4.50 0.40
CA GLY A 333 5.15 -5.48 -0.70
C GLY A 333 4.58 -4.95 -2.01
N ALA A 334 4.36 -5.84 -2.96
CA ALA A 334 3.93 -5.51 -4.32
C ALA A 334 2.61 -6.19 -4.72
N ASP A 335 1.96 -5.62 -5.73
CA ASP A 335 0.70 -6.13 -6.29
C ASP A 335 0.90 -7.16 -7.43
N LYS A 336 -0.18 -7.61 -8.07
CA LYS A 336 -0.16 -8.60 -9.16
C LYS A 336 0.55 -8.15 -10.44
N PHE A 337 0.97 -6.89 -10.54
CA PHE A 337 1.79 -6.34 -11.64
C PHE A 337 3.19 -5.88 -11.17
N GLY A 338 3.52 -6.08 -9.89
CA GLY A 338 4.80 -5.66 -9.32
C GLY A 338 4.88 -4.16 -9.07
N ARG A 339 3.75 -3.51 -8.77
CA ARG A 339 3.70 -2.11 -8.32
C ARG A 339 3.72 -2.06 -6.80
N ASP A 340 4.36 -1.05 -6.22
CA ASP A 340 4.43 -0.88 -4.76
C ASP A 340 3.03 -0.72 -4.14
N MET A 341 2.75 -1.55 -3.14
CA MET A 341 1.49 -1.57 -2.42
C MET A 341 1.26 -0.27 -1.65
N LEU A 342 2.30 0.29 -1.01
CA LEU A 342 2.17 1.52 -0.21
C LEU A 342 1.85 2.73 -1.10
N SER A 343 2.63 2.92 -2.16
CA SER A 343 2.42 3.95 -3.19
C SER A 343 1.00 3.89 -3.77
N ARG A 344 0.52 2.69 -4.14
CA ARG A 344 -0.85 2.51 -4.64
C ARG A 344 -1.93 2.74 -3.59
N LEU A 345 -1.70 2.42 -2.31
CA LEU A 345 -2.65 2.68 -1.21
C LEU A 345 -2.78 4.17 -0.89
N LEU A 346 -1.66 4.90 -0.90
CA LEU A 346 -1.63 6.36 -0.74
C LEU A 346 -2.40 7.04 -1.87
N TYR A 347 -2.13 6.67 -3.13
CA TYR A 347 -2.91 7.17 -4.27
C TYR A 347 -4.38 6.74 -4.24
N GLY A 348 -4.66 5.49 -3.89
CA GLY A 348 -6.03 4.96 -3.79
C GLY A 348 -6.86 5.66 -2.72
N SER A 349 -6.22 6.16 -1.66
CA SER A 349 -6.89 6.94 -0.62
C SER A 349 -7.51 8.23 -1.16
N ARG A 350 -6.90 8.85 -2.18
CA ARG A 350 -7.48 10.04 -2.84
C ARG A 350 -8.87 9.72 -3.38
N VAL A 351 -8.97 8.68 -4.21
CA VAL A 351 -10.20 8.25 -4.88
C VAL A 351 -11.24 7.78 -3.85
N SER A 352 -10.87 6.87 -2.95
CA SER A 352 -11.83 6.28 -2.00
C SER A 352 -12.26 7.25 -0.89
N LEU A 353 -11.46 8.27 -0.52
CA LEU A 353 -11.88 9.30 0.45
C LEU A 353 -12.61 10.49 -0.19
N SER A 354 -12.29 10.86 -1.44
CA SER A 354 -12.97 11.96 -2.11
C SER A 354 -14.39 11.58 -2.56
N ILE A 355 -14.62 10.31 -2.91
CA ILE A 355 -15.90 9.89 -3.49
C ILE A 355 -17.08 10.06 -2.51
N GLY A 356 -16.84 9.85 -1.20
CA GLY A 356 -17.84 10.11 -0.17
C GLY A 356 -18.19 11.59 -0.06
N PHE A 357 -17.18 12.46 0.03
CA PHE A 357 -17.39 13.91 0.14
C PHE A 357 -18.12 14.48 -1.10
N VAL A 358 -17.64 14.16 -2.31
CA VAL A 358 -18.23 14.70 -3.55
C VAL A 358 -19.63 14.11 -3.82
N GLY A 359 -19.83 12.82 -3.59
CA GLY A 359 -21.13 12.17 -3.74
C GLY A 359 -22.17 12.73 -2.77
N ILE A 360 -21.79 13.03 -1.53
CA ILE A 360 -22.69 13.64 -0.54
C ILE A 360 -23.03 15.07 -0.88
N LEU A 361 -22.08 15.89 -1.34
CA LEU A 361 -22.39 17.27 -1.79
C LEU A 361 -23.48 17.25 -2.87
N ILE A 362 -23.33 16.41 -3.91
CA ILE A 362 -24.32 16.28 -4.99
C ILE A 362 -25.66 15.78 -4.43
N THR A 363 -25.62 14.67 -3.69
CA THR A 363 -26.82 14.00 -3.14
C THR A 363 -27.62 14.89 -2.22
N PHE A 364 -26.95 15.62 -1.32
CA PHE A 364 -27.61 16.47 -0.35
C PHE A 364 -28.13 17.73 -1.04
N THR A 365 -27.41 18.32 -2.00
CA THR A 365 -27.98 19.41 -2.83
C THR A 365 -29.26 18.97 -3.55
N ILE A 366 -29.27 17.79 -4.19
CA ILE A 366 -30.46 17.24 -4.87
C ILE A 366 -31.59 16.94 -3.88
N GLY A 367 -31.29 16.27 -2.76
CA GLY A 367 -32.26 15.92 -1.73
C GLY A 367 -32.89 17.14 -1.05
N LEU A 368 -32.09 18.18 -0.77
CA LEU A 368 -32.57 19.44 -0.20
C LEU A 368 -33.44 20.21 -1.19
N PHE A 369 -33.06 20.25 -2.47
CA PHE A 369 -33.83 20.91 -3.51
C PHE A 369 -35.21 20.26 -3.69
N PHE A 370 -35.26 18.94 -3.92
CA PHE A 370 -36.53 18.25 -4.17
C PHE A 370 -37.36 18.04 -2.90
N GLY A 371 -36.75 17.71 -1.76
CA GLY A 371 -37.46 17.57 -0.49
C GLY A 371 -38.06 18.90 -0.01
N GLY A 372 -37.28 19.99 -0.10
CA GLY A 372 -37.76 21.34 0.24
C GLY A 372 -38.87 21.84 -0.69
N ALA A 373 -38.77 21.56 -1.99
CA ALA A 373 -39.84 21.88 -2.94
C ALA A 373 -41.11 21.07 -2.65
N ALA A 374 -40.99 19.75 -2.49
CA ALA A 374 -42.11 18.84 -2.21
C ALA A 374 -42.87 19.24 -0.94
N GLY A 375 -42.16 19.38 0.20
CA GLY A 375 -42.78 19.71 1.49
C GLY A 375 -43.35 21.13 1.57
N TYR A 376 -42.75 22.11 0.88
CA TYR A 376 -43.27 23.48 0.89
C TYR A 376 -44.48 23.65 -0.05
N TYR A 377 -44.39 23.19 -1.31
CA TYR A 377 -45.48 23.41 -2.27
C TYR A 377 -46.66 22.47 -2.02
N GLY A 378 -46.42 21.20 -1.68
CA GLY A 378 -47.49 20.22 -1.47
C GLY A 378 -48.20 19.81 -2.77
N GLY A 379 -49.35 19.15 -2.62
CA GLY A 379 -50.25 18.81 -3.73
C GLY A 379 -49.58 17.99 -4.83
N TRP A 380 -49.80 18.36 -6.10
CA TRP A 380 -49.27 17.63 -7.25
C TRP A 380 -47.74 17.66 -7.36
N VAL A 381 -47.09 18.71 -6.86
CA VAL A 381 -45.61 18.82 -6.84
C VAL A 381 -45.03 17.77 -5.88
N ASP A 382 -45.64 17.66 -4.70
CA ASP A 382 -45.27 16.69 -3.68
C ASP A 382 -45.54 15.26 -4.14
N GLU A 383 -46.76 14.99 -4.62
CA GLU A 383 -47.15 13.67 -5.14
C GLU A 383 -46.22 13.22 -6.30
N GLY A 384 -45.98 14.08 -7.29
CA GLY A 384 -45.13 13.73 -8.44
C GLY A 384 -43.67 13.44 -8.06
N LEU A 385 -43.08 14.27 -7.18
CA LEU A 385 -41.72 14.04 -6.70
C LEU A 385 -41.63 12.82 -5.78
N MET A 386 -42.62 12.61 -4.91
CA MET A 386 -42.63 11.47 -4.00
C MET A 386 -42.83 10.15 -4.74
N ARG A 387 -43.74 10.05 -5.71
CA ARG A 387 -43.87 8.85 -6.55
C ARG A 387 -42.57 8.52 -7.29
N PHE A 388 -41.85 9.51 -7.81
CA PHE A 388 -40.53 9.25 -8.43
C PHE A 388 -39.51 8.73 -7.41
N THR A 389 -39.40 9.32 -6.22
CA THR A 389 -38.51 8.81 -5.16
C THR A 389 -38.91 7.42 -4.64
N GLU A 390 -40.20 7.13 -4.55
CA GLU A 390 -40.73 5.82 -4.15
C GLU A 390 -40.43 4.73 -5.17
N ILE A 391 -40.58 5.02 -6.47
CA ILE A 391 -40.18 4.10 -7.55
C ILE A 391 -38.68 3.79 -7.45
N LEU A 392 -37.81 4.81 -7.33
CA LEU A 392 -36.37 4.59 -7.18
C LEU A 392 -36.01 3.78 -5.92
N MET A 393 -36.67 4.04 -4.78
CA MET A 393 -36.43 3.32 -3.52
C MET A 393 -37.09 1.93 -3.44
N SER A 394 -37.99 1.59 -4.35
CA SER A 394 -38.56 0.23 -4.47
C SER A 394 -37.56 -0.76 -5.09
N LEU A 395 -36.58 -0.25 -5.84
CA LEU A 395 -35.48 -1.04 -6.39
C LEU A 395 -34.41 -1.24 -5.31
N PRO A 396 -33.92 -2.48 -5.08
CA PRO A 396 -32.82 -2.69 -4.14
C PRO A 396 -31.55 -1.97 -4.62
N SER A 397 -31.10 -0.99 -3.83
CA SER A 397 -30.05 -0.03 -4.20
C SER A 397 -28.77 -0.68 -4.71
N PHE A 398 -28.36 -1.82 -4.13
CA PHE A 398 -27.16 -2.54 -4.53
C PHE A 398 -27.28 -3.21 -5.92
N TYR A 399 -28.45 -3.75 -6.27
CA TYR A 399 -28.67 -4.28 -7.63
C TYR A 399 -28.76 -3.17 -8.67
N LEU A 400 -29.37 -2.03 -8.33
CA LEU A 400 -29.39 -0.85 -9.20
C LEU A 400 -27.98 -0.27 -9.40
N LEU A 401 -27.15 -0.24 -8.34
CA LEU A 401 -25.75 0.18 -8.40
C LEU A 401 -24.92 -0.72 -9.32
N ILE A 402 -25.05 -2.04 -9.19
CA ILE A 402 -24.40 -3.01 -10.08
C ILE A 402 -24.89 -2.86 -11.52
N ALA A 403 -26.21 -2.75 -11.76
CA ALA A 403 -26.77 -2.63 -13.10
C ALA A 403 -26.29 -1.36 -13.81
N LEU A 404 -26.32 -0.20 -13.14
CA LEU A 404 -25.82 1.06 -13.71
C LEU A 404 -24.28 1.05 -13.89
N GLY A 405 -23.54 0.42 -12.97
CA GLY A 405 -22.08 0.24 -13.11
C GLY A 405 -21.69 -0.67 -14.28
N ALA A 406 -22.48 -1.71 -14.56
CA ALA A 406 -22.27 -2.64 -15.68
C ALA A 406 -22.61 -2.04 -17.06
N LEU A 407 -23.38 -0.94 -17.10
CA LEU A 407 -23.65 -0.18 -18.33
C LEU A 407 -22.53 0.82 -18.69
N LEU A 408 -21.49 0.96 -17.86
CA LEU A 408 -20.35 1.84 -18.14
C LEU A 408 -19.36 1.19 -19.12
N PRO A 409 -19.01 1.84 -20.25
CA PRO A 409 -18.03 1.30 -21.20
C PRO A 409 -16.66 1.01 -20.56
N GLY A 410 -15.99 -0.03 -21.06
CA GLY A 410 -14.70 -0.51 -20.52
C GLY A 410 -13.51 0.41 -20.84
N ASP A 411 -13.63 1.21 -21.90
CA ASP A 411 -12.64 2.12 -22.48
C ASP A 411 -12.70 3.56 -21.93
N LEU A 412 -13.64 3.85 -21.03
CA LEU A 412 -13.73 5.15 -20.36
C LEU A 412 -12.42 5.54 -19.67
N SER A 413 -12.02 6.81 -19.81
CA SER A 413 -10.89 7.34 -19.03
C SER A 413 -11.16 7.23 -17.53
N PRO A 414 -10.15 6.92 -16.68
CA PRO A 414 -10.40 6.67 -15.25
C PRO A 414 -11.05 7.85 -14.52
N ALA A 415 -10.78 9.09 -14.95
CA ALA A 415 -11.41 10.29 -14.41
C ALA A 415 -12.92 10.38 -14.78
N LEU A 416 -13.28 10.07 -16.02
CA LEU A 416 -14.69 10.03 -16.45
C LEU A 416 -15.45 8.89 -15.75
N ARG A 417 -14.84 7.71 -15.65
CA ARG A 417 -15.42 6.56 -14.94
C ARG A 417 -15.66 6.86 -13.46
N TYR A 418 -14.70 7.50 -12.78
CA TYR A 418 -14.85 8.02 -11.41
C TYR A 418 -16.03 9.00 -11.27
N MET A 419 -16.16 9.99 -12.17
CA MET A 419 -17.29 10.93 -12.16
C MET A 419 -18.64 10.24 -12.36
N LEU A 420 -18.72 9.24 -13.26
CA LEU A 420 -19.95 8.49 -13.49
C LEU A 420 -20.35 7.63 -12.29
N ILE A 421 -19.39 7.01 -11.59
CA ILE A 421 -19.67 6.28 -10.33
C ILE A 421 -20.22 7.23 -9.24
N ILE A 422 -19.69 8.46 -9.13
CA ILE A 422 -20.26 9.49 -8.25
C ILE A 422 -21.70 9.81 -8.61
N VAL A 423 -21.99 10.02 -9.90
CA VAL A 423 -23.34 10.34 -10.37
C VAL A 423 -24.30 9.18 -10.08
N ILE A 424 -23.89 7.93 -10.31
CA ILE A 424 -24.69 6.73 -10.02
C ILE A 424 -24.98 6.60 -8.51
N LEU A 425 -23.95 6.67 -7.65
CA LEU A 425 -24.12 6.62 -6.19
C LEU A 425 -25.08 7.72 -5.73
N SER A 426 -24.89 8.94 -6.22
CA SER A 426 -25.72 10.09 -5.84
C SER A 426 -27.16 9.96 -6.31
N PHE A 427 -27.37 9.46 -7.54
CA PHE A 427 -28.69 9.21 -8.14
C PHE A 427 -29.50 8.16 -7.35
N ILE A 428 -28.83 7.16 -6.78
CA ILE A 428 -29.47 6.11 -5.97
C ILE A 428 -29.76 6.61 -4.54
N SER A 429 -28.92 7.48 -3.98
CA SER A 429 -29.01 7.89 -2.57
C SER A 429 -29.88 9.11 -2.27
N TRP A 430 -30.05 10.06 -3.19
CA TRP A 430 -30.83 11.28 -2.94
C TRP A 430 -32.32 11.09 -2.56
N PRO A 431 -33.05 10.03 -3.02
CA PRO A 431 -34.47 9.85 -2.71
C PRO A 431 -34.77 9.77 -1.21
N GLY A 432 -33.90 9.12 -0.43
CA GLY A 432 -34.04 9.00 1.03
C GLY A 432 -33.91 10.36 1.72
N MET A 433 -32.93 11.17 1.32
CA MET A 433 -32.73 12.52 1.85
C MET A 433 -33.88 13.46 1.48
N ALA A 434 -34.38 13.38 0.23
CA ALA A 434 -35.55 14.15 -0.20
C ALA A 434 -36.80 13.83 0.63
N ARG A 435 -37.05 12.55 0.94
CA ARG A 435 -38.19 12.13 1.77
C ARG A 435 -38.13 12.69 3.19
N VAL A 436 -36.96 12.68 3.84
CA VAL A 436 -36.82 13.22 5.21
C VAL A 436 -36.94 14.75 5.21
N ILE A 437 -36.27 15.43 4.27
CA ILE A 437 -36.36 16.89 4.17
C ILE A 437 -37.78 17.34 3.81
N ARG A 438 -38.53 16.61 2.98
CA ARG A 438 -39.97 16.83 2.77
C ARG A 438 -40.70 16.79 4.11
N GLY A 439 -40.53 15.74 4.91
CA GLY A 439 -41.22 15.58 6.19
C GLY A 439 -40.94 16.75 7.15
N MET A 440 -39.69 17.15 7.29
CA MET A 440 -39.29 18.30 8.11
C MET A 440 -39.85 19.62 7.56
N THR A 441 -39.79 19.83 6.25
CA THR A 441 -40.31 21.03 5.58
C THR A 441 -41.83 21.13 5.73
N LEU A 442 -42.55 20.01 5.61
CA LEU A 442 -43.99 19.94 5.81
C LEU A 442 -44.38 20.24 7.27
N GLY A 443 -43.65 19.67 8.25
CA GLY A 443 -43.88 19.94 9.67
C GLY A 443 -43.59 21.40 10.08
N MET A 444 -42.60 22.04 9.46
CA MET A 444 -42.32 23.47 9.67
C MET A 444 -43.23 24.41 8.88
N LYS A 445 -44.06 23.92 7.95
CA LYS A 445 -44.83 24.78 7.03
C LYS A 445 -45.86 25.67 7.74
N SER A 446 -46.41 25.20 8.86
CA SER A 446 -47.36 25.91 9.72
C SER A 446 -46.71 26.38 11.04
N SER A 447 -45.48 26.87 10.98
CA SER A 447 -44.84 27.54 12.12
C SER A 447 -45.01 29.06 11.99
N GLU A 448 -45.13 29.75 13.12
CA GLU A 448 -45.37 31.20 13.19
C GLU A 448 -44.34 32.01 12.37
N PHE A 449 -43.07 31.58 12.37
CA PHE A 449 -42.00 32.26 11.61
C PHE A 449 -42.10 32.05 10.09
N ILE A 450 -42.71 30.95 9.63
CA ILE A 450 -43.00 30.72 8.20
C ILE A 450 -44.27 31.47 7.80
N GLU A 451 -45.31 31.45 8.63
CA GLU A 451 -46.54 32.22 8.37
C GLU A 451 -46.28 33.73 8.33
N ALA A 452 -45.46 34.25 9.26
CA ALA A 452 -44.98 35.64 9.22
C ALA A 452 -44.15 35.93 7.95
N ALA A 453 -43.30 35.00 7.51
CA ALA A 453 -42.54 35.15 6.26
C ALA A 453 -43.43 35.18 5.00
N VAL A 454 -44.54 34.44 5.00
CA VAL A 454 -45.57 34.48 3.95
C VAL A 454 -46.36 35.79 4.01
N ALA A 455 -46.77 36.23 5.20
CA ALA A 455 -47.50 37.49 5.40
C ALA A 455 -46.67 38.73 5.00
N LEU A 456 -45.35 38.69 5.17
CA LEU A 456 -44.39 39.68 4.66
C LEU A 456 -44.14 39.58 3.13
N GLY A 457 -44.86 38.71 2.42
CA GLY A 457 -44.80 38.60 0.96
C GLY A 457 -43.52 37.99 0.40
N TYR A 458 -42.74 37.24 1.21
CA TYR A 458 -41.53 36.61 0.69
C TYR A 458 -41.85 35.47 -0.31
N PRO A 459 -41.16 35.39 -1.46
CA PRO A 459 -41.41 34.33 -2.44
C PRO A 459 -40.98 32.97 -1.89
N GLY A 460 -41.71 31.91 -2.23
CA GLY A 460 -41.48 30.55 -1.69
C GLY A 460 -40.03 30.06 -1.78
N ARG A 461 -39.30 30.38 -2.86
CA ARG A 461 -37.86 30.07 -2.97
C ARG A 461 -37.02 30.72 -1.87
N ARG A 462 -37.34 31.95 -1.44
CA ARG A 462 -36.69 32.62 -0.30
C ARG A 462 -37.07 31.95 1.01
N ILE A 463 -38.33 31.53 1.17
CA ILE A 463 -38.81 30.84 2.36
C ILE A 463 -38.09 29.49 2.54
N ILE A 464 -38.06 28.65 1.50
CA ILE A 464 -37.33 27.37 1.52
C ILE A 464 -35.85 27.60 1.88
N TRP A 465 -35.12 28.41 1.11
CA TRP A 465 -33.66 28.49 1.23
C TRP A 465 -33.11 29.41 2.33
N LYS A 466 -33.90 30.36 2.85
CA LYS A 466 -33.48 31.24 3.97
C LYS A 466 -34.15 30.94 5.31
N HIS A 467 -35.25 30.20 5.34
CA HIS A 467 -36.02 29.98 6.57
C HIS A 467 -36.27 28.50 6.88
N MET A 468 -36.52 27.64 5.88
CA MET A 468 -36.80 26.21 6.14
C MET A 468 -35.53 25.36 6.17
N ILE A 469 -34.76 25.33 5.08
CA ILE A 469 -33.53 24.52 4.98
C ILE A 469 -32.47 24.87 6.05
N PRO A 470 -32.27 26.14 6.46
CA PRO A 470 -31.38 26.45 7.58
C PRO A 470 -31.82 25.85 8.92
N ASN A 471 -33.13 25.70 9.17
CA ASN A 471 -33.64 25.08 10.40
C ASN A 471 -33.49 23.54 10.41
N THR A 472 -33.19 22.90 9.29
CA THR A 472 -32.82 21.46 9.25
C THR A 472 -31.30 21.22 9.29
N MET A 473 -30.48 22.28 9.40
CA MET A 473 -29.02 22.18 9.21
C MET A 473 -28.32 21.21 10.16
N THR A 474 -28.76 21.10 11.41
CA THR A 474 -28.28 20.08 12.36
C THR A 474 -28.45 18.66 11.82
N TYR A 475 -29.64 18.32 11.33
CA TYR A 475 -29.91 17.01 10.74
C TYR A 475 -29.12 16.78 9.44
N ILE A 476 -28.97 17.83 8.62
CA ILE A 476 -28.18 17.81 7.38
C ILE A 476 -26.72 17.44 7.68
N ILE A 477 -26.08 18.13 8.62
CA ILE A 477 -24.66 17.94 8.97
C ILE A 477 -24.39 16.55 9.54
N VAL A 478 -25.23 16.09 10.47
CA VAL A 478 -25.12 14.75 11.07
C VAL A 478 -25.33 13.68 10.00
N SER A 479 -26.42 13.76 9.23
CA SER A 479 -26.76 12.74 8.23
C SER A 479 -25.79 12.71 7.06
N ALA A 480 -25.20 13.85 6.68
CA ALA A 480 -24.11 13.91 5.72
C ALA A 480 -22.91 13.12 6.23
N THR A 481 -22.48 13.37 7.47
CA THR A 481 -21.32 12.70 8.08
C THR A 481 -21.53 11.18 8.19
N MET A 482 -22.69 10.74 8.67
CA MET A 482 -23.04 9.33 8.79
C MET A 482 -23.29 8.63 7.43
N ALA A 483 -23.56 9.40 6.36
CA ALA A 483 -23.68 8.84 5.02
C ALA A 483 -22.31 8.49 4.40
N ILE A 484 -21.21 9.15 4.78
CA ILE A 484 -19.89 9.01 4.11
C ILE A 484 -19.44 7.55 3.96
N PRO A 485 -19.49 6.69 5.00
CA PRO A 485 -19.13 5.28 4.89
C PRO A 485 -19.87 4.52 3.77
N SER A 486 -21.15 4.83 3.52
CA SER A 486 -21.94 4.13 2.51
C SER A 486 -21.45 4.38 1.08
N TYR A 487 -20.89 5.56 0.79
CA TYR A 487 -20.30 5.88 -0.52
C TYR A 487 -18.94 5.21 -0.70
N ILE A 488 -18.12 5.20 0.35
CA ILE A 488 -16.80 4.56 0.35
C ILE A 488 -16.98 3.04 0.17
N ILE A 489 -17.96 2.44 0.85
CA ILE A 489 -18.32 1.02 0.69
C ILE A 489 -18.94 0.77 -0.70
N GLY A 490 -19.82 1.64 -1.19
CA GLY A 490 -20.43 1.52 -2.52
C GLY A 490 -19.42 1.56 -3.67
N GLU A 491 -18.46 2.50 -3.61
CA GLU A 491 -17.30 2.54 -4.50
C GLU A 491 -16.49 1.25 -4.38
N ALA A 492 -16.12 0.89 -3.15
CA ALA A 492 -15.27 -0.25 -2.90
C ALA A 492 -15.89 -1.57 -3.40
N SER A 493 -17.20 -1.77 -3.21
CA SER A 493 -17.93 -2.93 -3.72
C SER A 493 -17.98 -2.97 -5.25
N LEU A 494 -18.28 -1.85 -5.92
CA LEU A 494 -18.25 -1.80 -7.39
C LEU A 494 -16.84 -2.09 -7.93
N SER A 495 -15.81 -1.46 -7.37
CA SER A 495 -14.42 -1.62 -7.81
C SER A 495 -13.86 -3.01 -7.48
N PHE A 496 -14.28 -3.61 -6.38
CA PHE A 496 -13.98 -5.01 -6.04
C PHE A 496 -14.62 -5.99 -7.05
N LEU A 497 -15.84 -5.71 -7.50
CA LEU A 497 -16.52 -6.48 -8.56
C LEU A 497 -16.05 -6.14 -9.99
N GLY A 498 -15.05 -5.27 -10.16
CA GLY A 498 -14.53 -4.84 -11.47
C GLY A 498 -15.45 -3.88 -12.26
N LEU A 499 -16.56 -3.45 -11.66
CA LEU A 499 -17.52 -2.52 -12.26
C LEU A 499 -17.20 -1.05 -11.93
N GLY A 500 -16.49 -0.80 -10.83
CA GLY A 500 -16.11 0.52 -10.36
C GLY A 500 -14.87 1.09 -11.05
N ILE A 501 -13.91 1.56 -10.26
CA ILE A 501 -12.65 2.14 -10.73
C ILE A 501 -11.79 1.06 -11.40
N THR A 502 -11.13 1.42 -12.49
CA THR A 502 -10.30 0.53 -13.31
C THR A 502 -8.83 0.95 -13.37
N GLU A 503 -7.97 0.01 -13.74
CA GLU A 503 -6.56 0.25 -14.05
C GLU A 503 -6.39 1.27 -15.20
N PRO A 504 -5.30 2.07 -15.24
CA PRO A 504 -4.14 2.05 -14.34
C PRO A 504 -4.37 2.72 -12.98
N SER A 505 -5.56 3.32 -12.76
CA SER A 505 -5.89 4.05 -11.53
C SER A 505 -5.82 3.16 -10.28
N SER A 506 -5.94 3.80 -9.11
CA SER A 506 -6.01 3.12 -7.82
C SER A 506 -7.24 3.59 -7.04
N SER A 507 -7.94 2.65 -6.42
CA SER A 507 -8.89 2.86 -5.33
C SER A 507 -8.75 1.67 -4.39
N TRP A 508 -9.14 1.81 -3.11
CA TRP A 508 -8.98 0.70 -2.17
C TRP A 508 -9.81 -0.53 -2.54
N GLY A 509 -10.99 -0.35 -3.15
CA GLY A 509 -11.80 -1.47 -3.67
C GLY A 509 -11.15 -2.18 -4.85
N LEU A 510 -10.60 -1.43 -5.82
CA LEU A 510 -9.87 -2.00 -6.96
C LEU A 510 -8.63 -2.78 -6.49
N MET A 511 -7.91 -2.26 -5.50
CA MET A 511 -6.77 -2.98 -4.91
C MET A 511 -7.21 -4.25 -4.18
N LEU A 512 -8.30 -4.20 -3.41
CA LEU A 512 -8.83 -5.36 -2.69
C LEU A 512 -9.33 -6.48 -3.61
N SER A 513 -9.72 -6.17 -4.87
CA SER A 513 -10.09 -7.20 -5.87
C SER A 513 -9.00 -8.25 -6.09
N GLN A 514 -7.73 -7.89 -5.88
CA GLN A 514 -6.59 -8.80 -6.04
C GLN A 514 -6.54 -9.90 -4.96
N ALA A 515 -7.24 -9.73 -3.84
CA ALA A 515 -7.33 -10.70 -2.75
C ALA A 515 -8.50 -11.70 -2.89
N GLN A 516 -9.17 -11.78 -4.04
CA GLN A 516 -10.33 -12.67 -4.24
C GLN A 516 -10.00 -14.17 -4.28
N SER A 517 -8.77 -14.56 -4.66
CA SER A 517 -8.41 -15.98 -4.74
C SER A 517 -7.88 -16.51 -3.40
N LEU A 518 -8.21 -17.76 -3.07
CA LEU A 518 -7.69 -18.44 -1.87
C LEU A 518 -6.15 -18.51 -1.86
N GLU A 519 -5.53 -18.60 -3.04
CA GLU A 519 -4.09 -18.49 -3.23
C GLU A 519 -3.57 -17.12 -2.76
N ALA A 520 -4.20 -16.02 -3.20
CA ALA A 520 -3.80 -14.67 -2.82
C ALA A 520 -3.96 -14.41 -1.32
N LEU A 521 -5.07 -14.88 -0.72
CA LEU A 521 -5.31 -14.80 0.72
C LEU A 521 -4.25 -15.55 1.54
N THR A 522 -3.79 -16.71 1.05
CA THR A 522 -2.85 -17.59 1.76
C THR A 522 -1.39 -17.20 1.54
N ASN A 523 -1.02 -16.75 0.34
CA ASN A 523 0.36 -16.47 -0.04
C ASN A 523 0.73 -14.99 0.04
N TYR A 524 -0.22 -14.09 -0.19
CA TYR A 524 0.02 -12.65 -0.39
C TYR A 524 -0.87 -11.78 0.52
N PRO A 525 -0.89 -12.01 1.85
CA PRO A 525 -1.89 -11.42 2.76
C PRO A 525 -1.86 -9.89 2.85
N TRP A 526 -0.78 -9.22 2.42
CA TRP A 526 -0.73 -7.76 2.33
C TRP A 526 -1.73 -7.17 1.32
N LEU A 527 -2.25 -7.97 0.38
CA LEU A 527 -3.35 -7.57 -0.52
C LEU A 527 -4.67 -7.27 0.22
N LEU A 528 -4.79 -7.61 1.51
CA LEU A 528 -5.93 -7.26 2.37
C LEU A 528 -5.83 -5.88 3.04
N ILE A 529 -4.66 -5.23 3.02
CA ILE A 529 -4.47 -3.89 3.62
C ILE A 529 -5.47 -2.84 3.10
N PRO A 530 -5.87 -2.79 1.81
CA PRO A 530 -6.90 -1.85 1.35
C PRO A 530 -8.24 -2.04 2.07
N GLY A 531 -8.63 -3.30 2.36
CA GLY A 531 -9.85 -3.61 3.10
C GLY A 531 -9.79 -3.14 4.56
N LEU A 532 -8.62 -3.24 5.19
CA LEU A 532 -8.40 -2.68 6.53
C LEU A 532 -8.51 -1.14 6.54
N LEU A 533 -8.01 -0.45 5.51
CA LEU A 533 -8.18 1.01 5.38
C LEU A 533 -9.63 1.42 5.16
N ILE A 534 -10.38 0.68 4.32
CA ILE A 534 -11.83 0.89 4.15
C ILE A 534 -12.56 0.74 5.49
N PHE A 535 -12.27 -0.34 6.25
CA PHE A 535 -12.87 -0.59 7.57
C PHE A 535 -12.55 0.53 8.57
N ILE A 536 -11.27 0.89 8.74
CA ILE A 536 -10.83 1.95 9.66
C ILE A 536 -11.49 3.30 9.30
N THR A 537 -11.58 3.62 8.01
CA THR A 537 -12.20 4.85 7.51
C THR A 537 -13.70 4.88 7.80
N ALA A 538 -14.42 3.81 7.45
CA ALA A 538 -15.86 3.68 7.69
C ALA A 538 -16.21 3.76 9.19
N LEU A 539 -15.46 3.03 10.02
CA LEU A 539 -15.60 3.08 11.48
C LEU A 539 -15.32 4.47 12.05
N SER A 540 -14.28 5.15 11.55
CA SER A 540 -13.93 6.50 12.01
C SER A 540 -15.01 7.52 11.66
N PHE A 541 -15.56 7.48 10.44
CA PHE A 541 -16.67 8.36 10.06
C PHE A 541 -17.95 8.10 10.87
N ASN A 542 -18.28 6.84 11.19
CA ASN A 542 -19.40 6.54 12.10
C ASN A 542 -19.17 7.13 13.49
N LEU A 543 -18.03 6.80 14.14
CA LEU A 543 -17.70 7.28 15.50
C LEU A 543 -17.57 8.81 15.58
N PHE A 544 -17.15 9.46 14.50
CA PHE A 544 -17.15 10.92 14.38
C PHE A 544 -18.56 11.49 14.17
N GLY A 545 -19.39 10.83 13.36
CA GLY A 545 -20.79 11.19 13.12
C GLY A 545 -21.64 11.12 14.39
N ASP A 546 -21.46 10.08 15.22
CA ASP A 546 -22.10 9.98 16.54
C ASP A 546 -21.65 11.12 17.47
N ALA A 547 -20.33 11.38 17.55
CA ALA A 547 -19.79 12.47 18.36
C ALA A 547 -20.29 13.87 17.92
N LEU A 548 -20.44 14.07 16.62
CA LEU A 548 -20.95 15.30 16.01
C LEU A 548 -22.46 15.45 16.22
N ARG A 549 -23.20 14.33 16.25
CA ARG A 549 -24.62 14.29 16.61
C ARG A 549 -24.85 14.71 18.04
N ASP A 550 -24.14 14.10 18.98
CA ASP A 550 -24.24 14.42 20.42
C ASP A 550 -23.85 15.87 20.70
N ALA A 551 -22.89 16.41 19.93
CA ALA A 551 -22.47 17.81 20.01
C ALA A 551 -23.43 18.82 19.37
N LEU A 552 -24.38 18.37 18.54
CA LEU A 552 -25.37 19.22 17.86
C LEU A 552 -26.81 19.00 18.39
N ASP A 553 -27.01 18.12 19.38
CA ASP A 553 -28.30 17.97 20.07
C ASP A 553 -28.62 19.25 20.87
N PRO A 554 -29.79 19.90 20.69
CA PRO A 554 -30.18 21.08 21.45
C PRO A 554 -30.05 20.92 22.97
N ARG A 555 -30.30 19.70 23.49
CA ARG A 555 -30.18 19.40 24.92
C ARG A 555 -28.74 19.46 25.43
N ALA A 556 -27.76 19.20 24.58
CA ALA A 556 -26.33 19.35 24.90
C ALA A 556 -25.86 20.81 24.75
N LEU A 557 -26.56 21.61 23.95
CA LEU A 557 -26.29 23.04 23.72
C LEU A 557 -27.01 23.97 24.70
N GLY A 558 -28.00 23.49 25.47
CA GLY A 558 -28.72 24.28 26.48
C GLY A 558 -29.92 25.06 25.93
N HIS A 559 -30.62 24.50 24.93
CA HIS A 559 -31.82 25.07 24.31
C HIS A 559 -33.00 24.10 24.36
#